data_AF-A0A6H9I0H8-F1
#
_entry.id   AF-A0A6H9I0H8-F1
#
_cell.length_a   1.000
_cell.length_b   1.000
_cell.length_c   1.000
_cell.angle_alpha   90.00
_cell.angle_beta   90.00
_cell.angle_gamma   90.00
#
_symmetry.space_group_name_H-M   'P 1'
#
loop_
_entity.id
_entity.type
_entity.pdbx_description
1 polymer ?
#
loop_
_entity_poly.entity_id
_entity_poly.type
_entity_poly.pdbx_seq_one_letter_code
_entity_poly.pdbx_strand_id
1 'polypeptide(L)'
;MTENEARNALLVRAFETALPRSGAWSAEDADWASRAAAEVEGEGASAASFVARRAQLGAERLCAVDARVRRSLRALAWRPWVGWALALVAFALGAASDAIGARHRINLLAPPLLALIAWNLTVYVAIAARAIASAARRSPPRHGPIARLVARVAHAAQAKSADAAADAPLARFALDWARASAKLNGARIARVLHAGAIAFALGALCGMYLRGLGLEFRAGWESTFLHAPAVRALLALVLGPASALTGIALPDAARLEAMRFPESAGEPAASWIHLYAVTVGLVVVLPRLMLALVDRLREHRLATRFPLPLDDAYFASLVRAHRGEPASVVAVAHAQAPAPQAVLGLRAMLAAVLGTKTALTVARPVAYGDEESAADTLAQAAASAPAPTLVLALFASTATPEAQAQGAFVDALSAALPAGAGLLALVDESAFVARFGNADPAAVRRREERRSNWSTFLAEHGHRALILDLAQHDPAQAARALREALDRLAGTAAATAN
;
A
#
# COMPACT_ATOMS: atom_id res chain seq x y z
N MET A 1 12.62 -0.65 11.19
CA MET A 1 11.83 -1.71 11.84
C MET A 1 11.62 -2.87 10.87
N THR A 2 11.39 -4.07 11.40
CA THR A 2 11.10 -5.29 10.64
C THR A 2 9.60 -5.43 10.31
N GLU A 3 9.24 -6.35 9.42
CA GLU A 3 7.84 -6.66 9.05
C GLU A 3 6.99 -7.03 10.27
N ASN A 4 7.54 -7.84 11.18
CA ASN A 4 6.82 -8.28 12.38
C ASN A 4 6.60 -7.12 13.36
N GLU A 5 7.60 -6.26 13.55
CA GLU A 5 7.48 -5.05 14.38
C GLU A 5 6.41 -4.11 13.83
N ALA A 6 6.44 -3.84 12.52
CA ALA A 6 5.44 -2.99 11.86
C ALA A 6 4.02 -3.58 11.96
N ARG A 7 3.89 -4.91 11.81
CA ARG A 7 2.61 -5.61 11.96
C ARG A 7 2.07 -5.49 13.39
N ASN A 8 2.93 -5.66 14.40
CA ASN A 8 2.55 -5.48 15.80
C ASN A 8 2.15 -4.03 16.08
N ALA A 9 2.88 -3.05 15.52
CA ALA A 9 2.59 -1.63 15.72
C ALA A 9 1.23 -1.24 15.16
N LEU A 10 0.90 -1.72 13.96
CA LEU A 10 -0.42 -1.50 13.35
C LEU A 10 -1.55 -2.23 14.08
N LEU A 11 -1.28 -3.40 14.65
CA LEU A 11 -2.26 -4.11 15.49
C LEU A 11 -2.58 -3.29 16.75
N VAL A 12 -1.57 -2.89 17.51
CA VAL A 12 -1.77 -2.11 18.74
C VAL A 12 -2.44 -0.78 18.45
N ARG A 13 -2.04 -0.09 17.38
CA ARG A 13 -2.73 1.12 16.90
C ARG A 13 -4.22 0.88 16.66
N ALA A 14 -4.59 -0.21 16.02
CA ALA A 14 -5.99 -0.49 15.71
C ALA A 14 -6.83 -0.71 16.98
N PHE A 15 -6.27 -1.30 18.03
CA PHE A 15 -6.94 -1.46 19.32
C PHE A 15 -7.01 -0.15 20.11
N GLU A 16 -5.95 0.66 20.09
CA GLU A 16 -5.92 1.94 20.82
C GLU A 16 -6.79 3.02 20.19
N THR A 17 -7.00 2.96 18.88
CA THR A 17 -7.80 3.93 18.12
C THR A 17 -9.24 3.47 17.89
N ALA A 18 -9.61 2.26 18.31
CA ALA A 18 -10.98 1.76 18.23
C ALA A 18 -11.92 2.57 19.16
N LEU A 19 -13.09 2.93 18.65
CA LEU A 19 -14.17 3.52 19.45
C LEU A 19 -15.47 2.76 19.18
N PRO A 20 -16.16 2.27 20.23
CA PRO A 20 -15.72 2.27 21.62
C PRO A 20 -14.44 1.44 21.82
N ARG A 21 -13.66 1.74 22.87
CA ARG A 21 -12.44 0.97 23.17
C ARG A 21 -12.81 -0.49 23.39
N SER A 22 -12.00 -1.39 22.84
CA SER A 22 -12.18 -2.83 23.07
C SER A 22 -11.97 -3.15 24.54
N GLY A 23 -12.83 -3.98 25.13
CA GLY A 23 -12.61 -4.50 26.49
C GLY A 23 -11.32 -5.31 26.65
N ALA A 24 -10.70 -5.74 25.55
CA ALA A 24 -9.42 -6.45 25.55
C ALA A 24 -8.19 -5.52 25.70
N TRP A 25 -8.36 -4.19 25.64
CA TRP A 25 -7.24 -3.24 25.72
C TRP A 25 -7.64 -1.95 26.44
N SER A 26 -7.06 -1.71 27.62
CA SER A 26 -7.34 -0.53 28.44
C SER A 26 -6.31 0.60 28.24
N ALA A 27 -6.60 1.78 28.78
CA ALA A 27 -5.64 2.88 28.83
C ALA A 27 -4.44 2.53 29.74
N GLU A 28 -4.66 1.79 30.83
CA GLU A 28 -3.60 1.32 31.72
C GLU A 28 -2.64 0.35 31.00
N ASP A 29 -3.16 -0.51 30.12
CA ASP A 29 -2.33 -1.40 29.29
C ASP A 29 -1.45 -0.58 28.32
N ALA A 30 -2.02 0.48 27.73
CA ALA A 30 -1.29 1.38 26.84
C ALA A 30 -0.18 2.16 27.56
N ASP A 31 -0.44 2.61 28.78
CA ASP A 31 0.53 3.30 29.63
C ASP A 31 1.63 2.35 30.12
N TRP A 32 1.24 1.14 30.55
CA TRP A 32 2.19 0.09 30.91
C TRP A 32 3.12 -0.25 29.75
N ALA A 33 2.59 -0.47 28.55
CA ALA A 33 3.40 -0.81 27.38
C ALA A 33 4.40 0.31 27.05
N SER A 34 4.00 1.57 27.25
CA SER A 34 4.87 2.74 27.02
C SER A 34 5.99 2.81 28.06
N ARG A 35 5.67 2.67 29.36
CA ARG A 35 6.67 2.67 30.43
C ARG A 35 7.65 1.51 30.31
N ALA A 36 7.15 0.30 30.10
CA ALA A 36 7.98 -0.89 29.96
C ALA A 36 8.89 -0.83 28.72
N ALA A 37 8.43 -0.22 27.62
CA ALA A 37 9.29 0.02 26.45
C ALA A 37 10.35 1.10 26.74
N ALA A 38 9.98 2.17 27.44
CA ALA A 38 10.89 3.24 27.81
C ALA A 38 12.00 2.77 28.77
N GLU A 39 11.67 1.92 29.74
CA GLU A 39 12.63 1.31 30.67
C GLU A 39 13.67 0.44 29.96
N VAL A 40 13.27 -0.28 28.91
CA VAL A 40 14.15 -1.19 28.16
C VAL A 40 15.00 -0.44 27.15
N GLU A 41 14.41 0.50 26.40
CA GLU A 41 15.09 1.18 25.29
C GLU A 41 15.84 2.45 25.73
N GLY A 42 15.43 3.05 26.86
CA GLY A 42 16.00 4.29 27.39
C GLY A 42 15.54 5.57 26.66
N GLU A 43 15.97 6.72 27.17
CA GLU A 43 15.59 8.04 26.65
C GLU A 43 16.22 8.35 25.27
N GLY A 44 17.40 7.81 24.99
CA GLY A 44 18.12 7.99 23.72
C GLY A 44 17.66 7.07 22.57
N ALA A 45 16.62 6.27 22.79
CA ALA A 45 16.13 5.31 21.81
C ALA A 45 15.68 5.98 20.51
N SER A 46 15.92 5.31 19.39
CA SER A 46 15.32 5.73 18.12
C SER A 46 13.80 5.62 18.19
N ALA A 47 13.07 6.51 17.52
CA ALA A 47 11.61 6.43 17.42
C ALA A 47 11.12 5.05 16.98
N ALA A 48 11.83 4.43 16.03
CA ALA A 48 11.50 3.11 15.51
C ALA A 48 11.72 1.99 16.53
N SER A 49 12.77 2.03 17.33
CA SER A 49 13.05 0.99 18.33
C SER A 49 12.08 1.06 19.50
N PHE A 50 11.80 2.27 20.00
CA PHE A 50 10.76 2.50 21.02
C PHE A 50 9.38 2.00 20.56
N VAL A 51 8.92 2.41 19.37
CA VAL A 51 7.62 1.98 18.84
C VAL A 51 7.58 0.47 18.62
N ALA A 52 8.66 -0.12 18.09
CA ALA A 52 8.75 -1.56 17.88
C ALA A 52 8.64 -2.34 19.20
N ARG A 53 9.38 -1.92 20.24
CA ARG A 53 9.38 -2.58 21.54
C ARG A 53 8.03 -2.46 22.24
N ARG A 54 7.45 -1.25 22.27
CA ARG A 54 6.10 -1.00 22.79
C ARG A 54 5.06 -1.86 22.09
N ALA A 55 5.11 -1.90 20.77
CA ALA A 55 4.19 -2.68 19.96
C ALA A 55 4.32 -4.19 20.21
N GLN A 56 5.53 -4.70 20.41
CA GLN A 56 5.76 -6.09 20.77
C GLN A 56 5.08 -6.44 22.10
N LEU A 57 5.34 -5.65 23.14
CA LEU A 57 4.75 -5.85 24.48
C LEU A 57 3.21 -5.81 24.43
N GLY A 58 2.66 -4.85 23.69
CA GLY A 58 1.21 -4.73 23.53
C GLY A 58 0.61 -5.89 22.74
N ALA A 59 1.25 -6.33 21.65
CA ALA A 59 0.79 -7.46 20.87
C ALA A 59 0.84 -8.79 21.65
N GLU A 60 1.87 -9.01 22.48
CA GLU A 60 1.99 -10.17 23.36
C GLU A 60 0.83 -10.22 24.37
N ARG A 61 0.54 -9.10 25.03
CA ARG A 61 -0.57 -8.98 25.98
C ARG A 61 -1.93 -9.15 25.31
N LEU A 62 -2.16 -8.53 24.16
CA LEU A 62 -3.38 -8.73 23.36
C LEU A 62 -3.56 -10.20 22.95
N CYS A 63 -2.50 -10.89 22.56
CA CYS A 63 -2.55 -12.31 22.21
C CYS A 63 -2.85 -13.21 23.41
N ALA A 64 -2.44 -12.82 24.62
CA ALA A 64 -2.74 -13.53 25.85
C ALA A 64 -4.22 -13.39 26.24
N VAL A 65 -4.80 -12.21 26.04
CA VAL A 65 -6.20 -11.89 26.40
C VAL A 65 -7.21 -12.38 25.35
N ASP A 66 -6.94 -12.22 24.04
CA ASP A 66 -7.88 -12.60 22.97
C ASP A 66 -7.22 -13.54 21.92
N ALA A 67 -7.71 -14.78 21.88
CA ALA A 67 -7.26 -15.78 20.90
C ALA A 67 -7.55 -15.39 19.44
N ARG A 68 -8.54 -14.52 19.16
CA ARG A 68 -8.82 -13.98 17.82
C ARG A 68 -7.68 -13.12 17.31
N VAL A 69 -7.02 -12.35 18.19
CA VAL A 69 -5.84 -11.54 17.82
C VAL A 69 -4.73 -12.44 17.30
N ARG A 70 -4.44 -13.51 18.06
CA ARG A 70 -3.42 -14.51 17.69
C ARG A 70 -3.75 -15.20 16.36
N ARG A 71 -5.02 -15.57 16.15
CA ARG A 71 -5.48 -16.14 14.88
C ARG A 71 -5.32 -15.16 13.72
N SER A 72 -5.66 -13.88 13.93
CA SER A 72 -5.57 -12.84 12.91
C SER A 72 -4.12 -12.54 12.51
N LEU A 73 -3.20 -12.44 13.48
CA LEU A 73 -1.76 -12.28 13.20
C LEU A 73 -1.19 -13.45 12.39
N ARG A 74 -1.60 -14.69 12.70
CA ARG A 74 -1.20 -15.89 11.94
C ARG A 74 -1.81 -15.91 10.54
N ALA A 75 -3.07 -15.50 10.39
CA ALA A 75 -3.77 -15.49 9.10
C ALA A 75 -3.17 -14.47 8.12
N LEU A 76 -2.69 -13.33 8.62
CA LEU A 76 -2.08 -12.27 7.83
C LEU A 76 -0.56 -12.44 7.62
N ALA A 77 0.03 -13.47 8.22
CA ALA A 77 1.42 -13.83 7.97
C ALA A 77 1.57 -14.51 6.60
N TRP A 78 2.61 -14.13 5.86
CA TRP A 78 2.92 -14.82 4.61
C TRP A 78 3.32 -16.26 4.89
N ARG A 79 2.74 -17.19 4.12
CA ARG A 79 2.95 -18.64 4.28
C ARG A 79 3.89 -19.12 3.17
N PRO A 80 5.20 -19.29 3.43
CA PRO A 80 6.17 -19.62 2.38
C PRO A 80 5.89 -20.96 1.69
N TRP A 81 5.25 -21.91 2.40
CA TRP A 81 4.86 -23.21 1.84
C TRP A 81 3.88 -23.09 0.67
N VAL A 82 3.04 -22.04 0.61
CA VAL A 82 2.09 -21.83 -0.50
C VAL A 82 2.85 -21.63 -1.81
N GLY A 83 3.99 -20.92 -1.77
CA GLY A 83 4.85 -20.75 -2.93
C GLY A 83 5.43 -22.08 -3.42
N TRP A 84 5.88 -22.93 -2.50
CA TRP A 84 6.39 -24.27 -2.83
C TRP A 84 5.30 -25.20 -3.37
N ALA A 85 4.12 -25.20 -2.75
CA ALA A 85 2.98 -25.97 -3.22
C ALA A 85 2.58 -25.56 -4.64
N LEU A 86 2.51 -24.25 -4.92
CA LEU A 86 2.19 -23.76 -6.25
C LEU A 86 3.27 -24.14 -7.27
N ALA A 87 4.56 -24.06 -6.91
CA ALA A 87 5.65 -24.48 -7.78
C ALA A 87 5.60 -25.99 -8.07
N LEU A 88 5.30 -26.81 -7.07
CA LEU A 88 5.14 -28.26 -7.24
C LEU A 88 3.95 -28.60 -8.17
N VAL A 89 2.81 -27.93 -7.97
CA VAL A 89 1.64 -28.07 -8.85
C VAL A 89 2.00 -27.63 -10.27
N ALA A 90 2.68 -26.49 -10.42
CA ALA A 90 3.11 -26.00 -11.73
C ALA A 90 4.08 -26.98 -12.42
N PHE A 91 5.03 -27.56 -11.68
CA PHE A 91 5.92 -28.60 -12.19
C PHE A 91 5.15 -29.84 -12.65
N ALA A 92 4.21 -30.34 -11.84
CA ALA A 92 3.39 -31.49 -12.19
C ALA A 92 2.53 -31.22 -13.44
N LEU A 93 1.92 -30.04 -13.53
CA LEU A 93 1.18 -29.59 -14.72
C LEU A 93 2.09 -29.48 -15.95
N GLY A 94 3.32 -28.99 -15.78
CA GLY A 94 4.33 -28.96 -16.83
C GLY A 94 4.67 -30.36 -17.33
N ALA A 95 4.99 -31.28 -16.43
CA ALA A 95 5.32 -32.67 -16.77
C ALA A 95 4.14 -33.41 -17.43
N ALA A 96 2.91 -33.09 -17.02
CA ALA A 96 1.69 -33.64 -17.62
C ALA A 96 1.30 -32.97 -18.96
N SER A 97 1.79 -31.76 -19.26
CA SER A 97 1.39 -31.01 -20.47
C SER A 97 1.77 -31.73 -21.77
N ASP A 98 2.86 -32.48 -21.75
CA ASP A 98 3.30 -33.30 -22.88
C ASP A 98 2.43 -34.57 -23.03
N ALA A 99 1.63 -34.97 -22.01
CA ALA A 99 0.77 -36.16 -22.07
C ALA A 99 -0.41 -36.07 -23.03
N ILE A 100 -0.67 -34.88 -23.58
CA ILE A 100 -1.86 -34.58 -24.37
C ILE A 100 -1.59 -34.76 -25.89
N GLY A 101 -0.35 -35.07 -26.29
CA GLY A 101 0.03 -35.36 -27.69
C GLY A 101 0.02 -36.85 -28.01
N ALA A 102 -0.83 -37.27 -28.96
CA ALA A 102 -0.86 -38.64 -29.45
C ALA A 102 0.21 -38.88 -30.54
N ARG A 103 0.93 -40.01 -30.42
CA ARG A 103 1.94 -40.60 -31.32
C ARG A 103 3.37 -40.11 -31.05
N HIS A 104 4.35 -41.00 -31.17
CA HIS A 104 5.80 -40.82 -30.98
C HIS A 104 6.45 -39.81 -31.95
N ARG A 105 5.78 -38.70 -32.27
CA ARG A 105 6.19 -37.66 -33.21
C ARG A 105 6.24 -36.31 -32.50
N ILE A 106 7.34 -35.60 -32.65
CA ILE A 106 7.51 -34.22 -32.22
C ILE A 106 7.37 -33.34 -33.45
N ASN A 107 6.29 -32.58 -33.54
CA ASN A 107 6.16 -31.55 -34.56
C ASN A 107 7.09 -30.37 -34.17
N LEU A 108 8.01 -29.95 -35.02
CA LEU A 108 8.89 -28.80 -34.76
C LEU A 108 8.13 -27.48 -34.66
N LEU A 109 6.95 -27.43 -35.28
CA LEU A 109 6.00 -26.33 -35.14
C LEU A 109 4.99 -26.58 -34.00
N ALA A 110 5.27 -27.55 -33.10
CA ALA A 110 4.37 -27.92 -32.02
C ALA A 110 3.88 -26.67 -31.26
N PRO A 111 2.56 -26.42 -31.26
CA PRO A 111 1.98 -25.25 -30.63
C PRO A 111 2.38 -25.04 -29.16
N PRO A 112 2.53 -26.06 -28.30
CA PRO A 112 2.77 -25.85 -26.87
C PRO A 112 4.10 -25.15 -26.54
N LEU A 113 5.22 -25.56 -27.15
CA LEU A 113 6.54 -24.99 -26.86
C LEU A 113 6.70 -23.58 -27.44
N LEU A 114 6.23 -23.37 -28.68
CA LEU A 114 6.24 -22.04 -29.29
C LEU A 114 5.31 -21.08 -28.55
N ALA A 115 4.13 -21.54 -28.10
CA ALA A 115 3.23 -20.76 -27.26
C ALA A 115 3.87 -20.40 -25.91
N LEU A 116 4.59 -21.35 -25.27
CA LEU A 116 5.32 -21.09 -24.03
C LEU A 116 6.37 -19.98 -24.21
N ILE A 117 7.15 -20.03 -25.30
CA ILE A 117 8.16 -19.02 -25.62
C ILE A 117 7.48 -17.67 -25.89
N ALA A 118 6.49 -17.63 -26.78
CA ALA A 118 5.77 -16.41 -27.16
C ALA A 118 5.07 -15.75 -25.96
N TRP A 119 4.47 -16.54 -25.07
CA TRP A 119 3.87 -16.06 -23.84
C TRP A 119 4.90 -15.42 -22.92
N ASN A 120 6.08 -16.04 -22.74
CA ASN A 120 7.14 -15.47 -21.93
C ASN A 120 7.65 -14.14 -22.49
N LEU A 121 7.87 -14.06 -23.82
CA LEU A 121 8.25 -12.82 -24.48
C LEU A 121 7.20 -11.72 -24.27
N THR A 122 5.92 -12.04 -24.43
CA THR A 122 4.81 -11.10 -24.16
C THR A 122 4.84 -10.58 -22.73
N VAL A 123 5.07 -11.47 -21.75
CA VAL A 123 5.17 -11.07 -20.34
C VAL A 123 6.38 -10.15 -20.11
N TYR A 124 7.53 -10.41 -20.73
CA TYR A 124 8.70 -9.55 -20.59
C TYR A 124 8.47 -8.16 -21.19
N VAL A 125 7.84 -8.09 -22.38
CA VAL A 125 7.43 -6.82 -22.98
C VAL A 125 6.48 -6.07 -22.07
N ALA A 126 5.49 -6.74 -21.48
CA ALA A 126 4.57 -6.11 -20.53
C ALA A 126 5.27 -5.58 -19.26
N ILE A 127 6.23 -6.34 -18.71
CA ILE A 127 7.04 -5.90 -17.56
C ILE A 127 7.88 -4.68 -17.94
N ALA A 128 8.57 -4.71 -19.09
CA ALA A 128 9.40 -3.61 -19.58
C ALA A 128 8.57 -2.35 -19.85
N ALA A 129 7.44 -2.48 -20.54
CA ALA A 129 6.51 -1.38 -20.80
C ALA A 129 6.01 -0.74 -19.50
N ARG A 130 5.69 -1.56 -18.48
CA ARG A 130 5.27 -1.06 -17.17
C ARG A 130 6.39 -0.35 -16.42
N ALA A 131 7.63 -0.86 -16.51
CA ALA A 131 8.80 -0.22 -15.91
C ALA A 131 9.07 1.15 -16.56
N ILE A 132 9.09 1.22 -17.89
CA ILE A 132 9.25 2.47 -18.67
C ILE A 132 8.13 3.45 -18.33
N ALA A 133 6.88 2.99 -18.35
CA ALA A 133 5.73 3.82 -18.01
C ALA A 133 5.73 4.30 -16.55
N SER A 134 6.39 3.59 -15.63
CA SER A 134 6.56 4.04 -14.24
C SER A 134 7.69 5.06 -14.11
N ALA A 135 8.77 4.93 -14.87
CA ALA A 135 9.88 5.88 -14.87
C ALA A 135 9.52 7.21 -15.56
N ALA A 136 8.65 7.18 -16.58
CA ALA A 136 8.20 8.36 -17.30
C ALA A 136 7.16 9.20 -16.55
N ARG A 137 6.58 8.71 -15.44
CA ARG A 137 5.54 9.41 -14.68
C ARG A 137 6.16 10.16 -13.50
N ARG A 138 5.96 11.48 -13.46
CA ARG A 138 6.27 12.35 -12.30
C ARG A 138 5.19 12.33 -11.21
N SER A 139 4.05 11.67 -11.44
CA SER A 139 2.93 11.62 -10.49
C SER A 139 2.59 10.18 -10.10
N PRO A 140 2.09 9.93 -8.87
CA PRO A 140 1.80 8.59 -8.40
C PRO A 140 0.78 7.89 -9.32
N PRO A 141 0.96 6.59 -9.61
CA PRO A 141 0.12 5.89 -10.56
C PRO A 141 -1.34 5.85 -10.07
N ARG A 142 -2.28 6.31 -10.91
CA ARG A 142 -3.71 6.06 -10.71
C ARG A 142 -3.93 4.55 -10.58
N HIS A 143 -4.61 4.14 -9.51
CA HIS A 143 -4.87 2.72 -9.21
C HIS A 143 -5.43 1.97 -10.43
N GLY A 144 -4.71 0.93 -10.88
CA GLY A 144 -5.12 0.06 -11.99
C GLY A 144 -6.45 -0.66 -11.71
N PRO A 145 -7.07 -1.30 -12.72
CA PRO A 145 -8.37 -1.95 -12.60
C PRO A 145 -8.41 -3.02 -11.49
N ILE A 146 -7.32 -3.76 -11.30
CA ILE A 146 -7.16 -4.75 -10.22
C ILE A 146 -7.10 -4.06 -8.85
N ALA A 147 -6.36 -2.95 -8.73
CA ALA A 147 -6.29 -2.18 -7.48
C ALA A 147 -7.66 -1.58 -7.13
N ARG A 148 -8.46 -1.17 -8.13
CA ARG A 148 -9.85 -0.73 -7.93
C ARG A 148 -10.78 -1.89 -7.54
N LEU A 149 -10.57 -3.09 -8.07
CA LEU A 149 -11.32 -4.28 -7.69
C LEU A 149 -11.00 -4.68 -6.25
N VAL A 150 -9.72 -4.70 -5.87
CA VAL A 150 -9.26 -4.95 -4.49
C VAL A 150 -9.82 -3.86 -3.56
N ALA A 151 -9.78 -2.59 -3.96
CA ALA A 151 -10.37 -1.50 -3.19
C ALA A 151 -11.89 -1.66 -3.05
N ARG A 152 -12.62 -2.09 -4.10
CA ARG A 152 -14.06 -2.37 -4.04
C ARG A 152 -14.39 -3.54 -3.12
N VAL A 153 -13.62 -4.63 -3.18
CA VAL A 153 -13.79 -5.78 -2.29
C VAL A 153 -13.46 -5.39 -0.84
N ALA A 154 -12.42 -4.59 -0.62
CA ALA A 154 -12.08 -4.05 0.69
C ALA A 154 -13.17 -3.11 1.23
N HIS A 155 -13.72 -2.23 0.39
CA HIS A 155 -14.84 -1.36 0.76
C HIS A 155 -16.13 -2.14 1.03
N ALA A 156 -16.43 -3.18 0.26
CA ALA A 156 -17.58 -4.05 0.49
C ALA A 156 -17.44 -4.86 1.78
N ALA A 157 -16.23 -5.33 2.09
CA ALA A 157 -15.92 -5.98 3.38
C ALA A 157 -16.02 -4.99 4.55
N GLN A 158 -15.59 -3.74 4.35
CA GLN A 158 -15.68 -2.67 5.34
C GLN A 158 -17.13 -2.25 5.61
N ALA A 159 -17.98 -2.18 4.59
CA ALA A 159 -19.41 -1.91 4.72
C ALA A 159 -20.15 -3.03 5.47
N LYS A 160 -19.79 -4.30 5.23
CA LYS A 160 -20.33 -5.45 5.98
C LYS A 160 -19.82 -5.55 7.42
N SER A 161 -18.63 -5.01 7.71
CA SER A 161 -18.03 -5.03 9.06
C SER A 161 -18.53 -3.89 9.96
N ALA A 162 -19.16 -2.86 9.39
CA ALA A 162 -19.76 -1.77 10.15
C ALA A 162 -20.93 -2.24 11.04
N ASP A 163 -21.58 -3.36 10.69
CA ASP A 163 -22.65 -3.98 11.49
C ASP A 163 -22.13 -4.90 12.62
N ALA A 164 -20.82 -5.20 12.69
CA ALA A 164 -20.24 -6.10 13.69
C ALA A 164 -19.32 -5.34 14.68
N ALA A 165 -19.92 -4.74 15.70
CA ALA A 165 -19.23 -3.92 16.71
C ALA A 165 -18.06 -4.62 17.46
N ALA A 166 -17.98 -5.95 17.44
CA ALA A 166 -16.95 -6.74 18.13
C ALA A 166 -15.67 -7.01 17.32
N ASP A 167 -15.70 -6.85 15.98
CA ASP A 167 -14.55 -7.16 15.09
C ASP A 167 -13.92 -5.89 14.47
N ALA A 168 -14.43 -4.71 14.81
CA ALA A 168 -13.99 -3.43 14.24
C ALA A 168 -12.47 -3.17 14.33
N PRO A 169 -11.76 -3.45 15.46
CA PRO A 169 -10.32 -3.24 15.54
C PRO A 169 -9.53 -4.20 14.64
N LEU A 170 -9.92 -5.47 14.59
CA LEU A 170 -9.23 -6.49 13.79
C LEU A 170 -9.45 -6.28 12.29
N ALA A 171 -10.67 -5.87 11.89
CA ALA A 171 -10.97 -5.49 10.51
C ALA A 171 -10.15 -4.26 10.09
N ARG A 172 -10.04 -3.24 10.96
CA ARG A 172 -9.22 -2.06 10.70
C ARG A 172 -7.74 -2.42 10.58
N PHE A 173 -7.23 -3.23 11.49
CA PHE A 173 -5.88 -3.77 11.44
C PHE A 173 -5.62 -4.50 10.12
N ALA A 174 -6.52 -5.40 9.69
CA ALA A 174 -6.35 -6.15 8.45
C ALA A 174 -6.26 -5.22 7.22
N LEU A 175 -7.07 -4.16 7.18
CA LEU A 175 -7.04 -3.17 6.09
C LEU A 175 -5.76 -2.33 6.11
N ASP A 176 -5.36 -1.81 7.26
CA ASP A 176 -4.15 -1.01 7.39
C ASP A 176 -2.90 -1.85 7.09
N TRP A 177 -2.88 -3.11 7.55
CA TRP A 177 -1.83 -4.07 7.20
C TRP A 177 -1.81 -4.38 5.70
N ALA A 178 -2.96 -4.62 5.07
CA ALA A 178 -3.03 -4.89 3.63
C ALA A 178 -2.48 -3.72 2.79
N ARG A 179 -2.75 -2.47 3.20
CA ARG A 179 -2.20 -1.28 2.54
C ARG A 179 -0.69 -1.16 2.77
N ALA A 180 -0.24 -1.26 4.02
CA ALA A 180 1.17 -1.11 4.38
C ALA A 180 2.05 -2.21 3.75
N SER A 181 1.57 -3.46 3.74
CA SER A 181 2.30 -4.61 3.21
C SER A 181 2.15 -4.79 1.69
N ALA A 182 1.41 -3.94 0.97
CA ALA A 182 1.10 -4.11 -0.44
C ALA A 182 2.36 -4.26 -1.33
N LYS A 183 3.39 -3.43 -1.10
CA LYS A 183 4.66 -3.51 -1.85
C LYS A 183 5.40 -4.82 -1.58
N LEU A 184 5.42 -5.27 -0.32
CA LEU A 184 6.06 -6.51 0.11
C LEU A 184 5.35 -7.74 -0.46
N ASN A 185 4.02 -7.79 -0.33
CA ASN A 185 3.21 -8.88 -0.87
C ASN A 185 3.24 -8.90 -2.41
N GLY A 186 3.34 -7.73 -3.06
CA GLY A 186 3.57 -7.65 -4.51
C GLY A 186 4.88 -8.34 -4.93
N ALA A 187 5.98 -8.09 -4.22
CA ALA A 187 7.27 -8.75 -4.49
C ALA A 187 7.19 -10.27 -4.26
N ARG A 188 6.51 -10.72 -3.19
CA ARG A 188 6.28 -12.14 -2.89
C ARG A 188 5.50 -12.85 -3.98
N ILE A 189 4.37 -12.27 -4.41
CA ILE A 189 3.52 -12.81 -5.48
C ILE A 189 4.30 -12.88 -6.78
N ALA A 190 5.03 -11.81 -7.15
CA ALA A 190 5.86 -11.81 -8.35
C ALA A 190 6.91 -12.92 -8.32
N ARG A 191 7.65 -13.06 -7.22
CA ARG A 191 8.61 -14.15 -7.01
C ARG A 191 7.98 -15.53 -7.18
N VAL A 192 6.82 -15.76 -6.58
CA VAL A 192 6.09 -17.04 -6.68
C VAL A 192 5.64 -17.31 -8.12
N LEU A 193 5.17 -16.30 -8.86
CA LEU A 193 4.81 -16.43 -10.27
C LEU A 193 6.03 -16.78 -11.15
N HIS A 194 7.18 -16.16 -10.90
CA HIS A 194 8.42 -16.50 -11.59
C HIS A 194 8.87 -17.94 -11.28
N ALA A 195 8.85 -18.33 -10.00
CA ALA A 195 9.18 -19.68 -9.58
C ALA A 195 8.22 -20.73 -10.17
N GLY A 196 6.92 -20.43 -10.22
CA GLY A 196 5.91 -21.29 -10.86
C GLY A 196 6.14 -21.44 -12.36
N ALA A 197 6.49 -20.36 -13.07
CA ALA A 197 6.82 -20.43 -14.50
C ALA A 197 8.08 -21.25 -14.77
N ILE A 198 9.12 -21.11 -13.94
CA ILE A 198 10.33 -21.94 -14.01
C ILE A 198 9.97 -23.41 -13.76
N ALA A 199 9.22 -23.69 -12.68
CA ALA A 199 8.83 -25.04 -12.32
C ALA A 199 8.00 -25.71 -13.42
N PHE A 200 7.05 -24.98 -14.02
CA PHE A 200 6.29 -25.47 -15.17
C PHE A 200 7.20 -25.81 -16.37
N ALA A 201 8.12 -24.90 -16.73
CA ALA A 201 9.05 -25.14 -17.84
C ALA A 201 9.96 -26.35 -17.57
N LEU A 202 10.52 -26.46 -16.37
CA LEU A 202 11.33 -27.61 -15.96
C LEU A 202 10.51 -28.91 -15.92
N GLY A 203 9.25 -28.84 -15.49
CA GLY A 203 8.32 -29.96 -15.53
C GLY A 203 8.10 -30.46 -16.96
N ALA A 204 7.80 -29.55 -17.88
CA ALA A 204 7.61 -29.88 -19.30
C ALA A 204 8.87 -30.51 -19.93
N LEU A 205 10.05 -29.94 -19.65
CA LEU A 205 11.32 -30.52 -20.09
C LEU A 205 11.55 -31.91 -19.48
N CYS A 206 11.33 -32.06 -18.17
CA CYS A 206 11.47 -33.34 -17.48
C CYS A 206 10.56 -34.41 -18.08
N GLY A 207 9.29 -34.07 -18.35
CA GLY A 207 8.33 -34.95 -19.02
C GLY A 207 8.83 -35.40 -20.41
N MET A 208 9.35 -34.46 -21.20
CA MET A 208 9.90 -34.76 -22.53
C MET A 208 11.13 -35.67 -22.46
N TYR A 209 12.08 -35.41 -21.55
CA TYR A 209 13.28 -36.24 -21.38
C TYR A 209 12.96 -37.64 -20.83
N LEU A 210 12.10 -37.75 -19.80
CA LEU A 210 11.73 -39.04 -19.21
C LEU A 210 11.08 -39.98 -20.23
N ARG A 211 10.26 -39.45 -21.12
CA ARG A 211 9.66 -40.25 -22.19
C ARG A 211 10.68 -40.59 -23.27
N GLY A 212 11.59 -39.67 -23.60
CA GLY A 212 12.68 -39.91 -24.54
C GLY A 212 13.63 -41.03 -24.12
N LEU A 213 13.67 -41.41 -22.83
CA LEU A 213 14.42 -42.57 -22.35
C LEU A 213 13.75 -43.91 -22.69
N GLY A 214 12.41 -43.95 -22.75
CA GLY A 214 11.64 -45.18 -22.97
C GLY A 214 11.03 -45.30 -24.38
N LEU A 215 10.98 -44.21 -25.15
CA LEU A 215 10.30 -44.13 -26.44
C LEU A 215 11.20 -43.43 -27.48
N GLU A 216 11.23 -43.96 -28.71
CA GLU A 216 11.90 -43.28 -29.82
C GLU A 216 11.00 -42.20 -30.41
N PHE A 217 11.23 -40.95 -30.02
CA PHE A 217 10.55 -39.80 -30.65
C PHE A 217 11.18 -39.45 -31.99
N ARG A 218 10.32 -39.22 -32.99
CA ARG A 218 10.70 -38.73 -34.32
C ARG A 218 10.30 -37.26 -34.48
N ALA A 219 11.27 -36.40 -34.77
CA ALA A 219 11.06 -35.01 -35.09
C ALA A 219 10.73 -34.82 -36.58
N GLY A 220 9.74 -33.99 -36.86
CA GLY A 220 9.35 -33.58 -38.22
C GLY A 220 8.49 -32.33 -38.15
N TRP A 221 8.04 -31.80 -39.28
CA TRP A 221 7.15 -30.63 -39.28
C TRP A 221 6.01 -30.81 -40.27
N GLU A 222 4.91 -30.12 -40.01
CA GLU A 222 3.76 -30.05 -40.89
C GLU A 222 3.18 -28.64 -40.83
N SER A 223 2.79 -28.11 -41.98
CA SER A 223 2.07 -26.85 -42.07
C SER A 223 1.25 -26.80 -43.35
N THR A 224 0.04 -26.27 -43.24
CA THR A 224 -0.81 -25.92 -44.39
C THR A 224 -0.31 -24.65 -45.09
N PHE A 225 0.34 -23.75 -44.35
CA PHE A 225 0.67 -22.40 -44.82
C PHE A 225 2.16 -22.14 -45.02
N LEU A 226 3.02 -22.85 -44.29
CA LEU A 226 4.46 -22.64 -44.33
C LEU A 226 5.16 -23.67 -45.24
N HIS A 227 6.27 -23.24 -45.83
CA HIS A 227 7.15 -24.06 -46.66
C HIS A 227 8.54 -24.14 -46.02
N ALA A 228 9.38 -25.12 -46.40
CA ALA A 228 10.68 -25.35 -45.76
C ALA A 228 11.57 -24.10 -45.58
N PRO A 229 11.68 -23.16 -46.55
CA PRO A 229 12.47 -21.94 -46.34
C PRO A 229 11.95 -21.06 -45.20
N ALA A 230 10.63 -20.95 -45.06
CA ALA A 230 10.00 -20.17 -43.98
C ALA A 230 10.15 -20.87 -42.63
N VAL A 231 9.99 -22.20 -42.59
CA VAL A 231 10.24 -23.01 -41.39
C VAL A 231 11.69 -22.90 -40.94
N ARG A 232 12.64 -22.95 -41.88
CA ARG A 232 14.07 -22.74 -41.60
C ARG A 232 14.32 -21.39 -40.95
N ALA A 233 13.75 -20.31 -41.51
CA ALA A 233 13.92 -18.96 -40.96
C ALA A 233 13.36 -18.86 -39.54
N LEU A 234 12.19 -19.45 -39.28
CA LEU A 234 11.59 -19.49 -37.96
C LEU A 234 12.44 -20.28 -36.95
N LEU A 235 12.93 -21.47 -37.35
CA LEU A 235 13.79 -22.29 -36.50
C LEU A 235 15.14 -21.60 -36.24
N ALA A 236 15.71 -20.91 -37.23
CA ALA A 236 16.91 -20.11 -37.04
C ALA A 236 16.71 -18.97 -36.04
N LEU A 237 15.54 -18.31 -36.05
CA LEU A 237 15.21 -17.28 -35.07
C LEU A 237 15.05 -17.85 -33.65
N VAL A 238 14.31 -18.96 -33.50
CA VAL A 238 13.95 -19.52 -32.19
C VAL A 238 15.04 -20.39 -31.58
N LEU A 239 15.69 -21.22 -32.40
CA LEU A 239 16.69 -22.22 -31.98
C LEU A 239 18.12 -21.81 -32.33
N GLY A 240 18.35 -20.78 -33.15
CA GLY A 240 19.68 -20.31 -33.53
C GLY A 240 20.61 -20.03 -32.35
N PRO A 241 20.18 -19.31 -31.30
CA PRO A 241 21.00 -19.10 -30.10
C PRO A 241 21.39 -20.41 -29.40
N ALA A 242 20.46 -21.38 -29.33
CA ALA A 242 20.72 -22.69 -28.74
C ALA A 242 21.65 -23.55 -29.62
N SER A 243 21.51 -23.46 -30.94
CA SER A 243 22.38 -24.11 -31.91
C SER A 243 23.82 -23.59 -31.81
N ALA A 244 24.00 -22.27 -31.71
CA ALA A 244 25.31 -21.66 -31.51
C ALA A 244 25.95 -22.08 -30.17
N LEU A 245 25.16 -22.23 -29.10
CA LEU A 245 25.66 -22.60 -27.78
C LEU A 245 25.99 -24.10 -27.66
N THR A 246 25.19 -24.97 -28.29
CA THR A 246 25.36 -26.43 -28.20
C THR A 246 26.23 -27.02 -29.29
N GLY A 247 26.48 -26.28 -30.38
CA GLY A 247 27.14 -26.79 -31.57
C GLY A 247 26.27 -27.71 -32.44
N ILE A 248 25.00 -27.92 -32.06
CA ILE A 248 24.05 -28.73 -32.83
C ILE A 248 23.56 -27.91 -34.02
N ALA A 249 23.99 -28.26 -35.24
CA ALA A 249 23.63 -27.54 -36.45
C ALA A 249 22.12 -27.66 -36.78
N LEU A 250 21.51 -26.55 -37.18
CA LEU A 250 20.15 -26.55 -37.72
C LEU A 250 20.14 -27.08 -39.16
N PRO A 251 19.11 -27.84 -39.57
CA PRO A 251 18.99 -28.36 -40.93
C PRO A 251 18.84 -27.25 -41.97
N ASP A 252 19.33 -27.52 -43.18
CA ASP A 252 19.07 -26.69 -44.35
C ASP A 252 17.64 -26.92 -44.88
N ALA A 253 17.24 -26.16 -45.91
CA ALA A 253 15.88 -26.22 -46.43
C ALA A 253 15.57 -27.59 -47.06
N ALA A 254 16.58 -28.24 -47.66
CA ALA A 254 16.44 -29.56 -48.28
C ALA A 254 16.20 -30.65 -47.23
N ARG A 255 16.99 -30.67 -46.15
CA ARG A 255 16.79 -31.59 -45.02
C ARG A 255 15.46 -31.33 -44.31
N LEU A 256 15.03 -30.07 -44.20
CA LEU A 256 13.71 -29.74 -43.67
C LEU A 256 12.58 -30.29 -44.55
N GLU A 257 12.64 -30.14 -45.88
CA GLU A 257 11.60 -30.72 -46.74
C GLU A 257 11.58 -32.26 -46.64
N ALA A 258 12.74 -32.90 -46.53
CA ALA A 258 12.87 -34.35 -46.35
C ALA A 258 12.29 -34.88 -45.02
N MET A 259 12.08 -34.03 -44.01
CA MET A 259 11.51 -34.39 -42.71
C MET A 259 10.06 -33.90 -42.52
N ARG A 260 9.39 -33.51 -43.60
CA ARG A 260 8.00 -33.05 -43.58
C ARG A 260 7.04 -34.24 -43.36
N PHE A 261 6.07 -34.07 -42.48
CA PHE A 261 4.97 -35.02 -42.30
C PHE A 261 3.83 -34.73 -43.29
N PRO A 262 3.06 -35.75 -43.74
CA PRO A 262 3.19 -37.19 -43.46
C PRO A 262 4.14 -37.93 -44.42
N GLU A 263 4.75 -37.25 -45.38
CA GLU A 263 5.56 -37.84 -46.46
C GLU A 263 6.84 -38.52 -45.96
N SER A 264 7.34 -38.14 -44.78
CA SER A 264 8.46 -38.77 -44.10
C SER A 264 8.06 -39.37 -42.75
N ALA A 265 8.89 -40.29 -42.24
CA ALA A 265 8.78 -40.79 -40.87
C ALA A 265 9.40 -39.85 -39.82
N GLY A 266 10.02 -38.74 -40.26
CA GLY A 266 10.81 -37.84 -39.43
C GLY A 266 12.19 -38.40 -39.08
N GLU A 267 12.98 -37.63 -38.32
CA GLU A 267 14.33 -37.99 -37.86
C GLU A 267 14.39 -38.17 -36.33
N PRO A 268 15.39 -38.86 -35.77
CA PRO A 268 15.52 -39.00 -34.31
C PRO A 268 15.51 -37.65 -33.58
N ALA A 269 14.64 -37.50 -32.57
CA ALA A 269 14.36 -36.20 -31.96
C ALA A 269 15.37 -35.74 -30.89
N ALA A 270 16.36 -36.55 -30.53
CA ALA A 270 17.27 -36.25 -29.41
C ALA A 270 17.97 -34.88 -29.54
N SER A 271 18.52 -34.57 -30.73
CA SER A 271 19.17 -33.28 -30.98
C SER A 271 18.19 -32.11 -30.87
N TRP A 272 16.94 -32.29 -31.32
CA TRP A 272 15.89 -31.29 -31.20
C TRP A 272 15.48 -31.03 -29.75
N ILE A 273 15.35 -32.10 -28.97
CA ILE A 273 15.05 -32.04 -27.54
C ILE A 273 16.10 -31.17 -26.81
N HIS A 274 17.39 -31.35 -27.11
CA HIS A 274 18.45 -30.52 -26.54
C HIS A 274 18.36 -29.06 -26.98
N LEU A 275 18.11 -28.80 -28.27
CA LEU A 275 17.93 -27.44 -28.78
C LEU A 275 16.75 -26.73 -28.10
N TYR A 276 15.59 -27.38 -27.98
CA TYR A 276 14.44 -26.81 -27.26
C TYR A 276 14.73 -26.62 -25.78
N ALA A 277 15.40 -27.57 -25.12
CA ALA A 277 15.75 -27.44 -23.71
C ALA A 277 16.65 -26.24 -23.45
N VAL A 278 17.66 -26.02 -24.29
CA VAL A 278 18.55 -24.86 -24.18
C VAL A 278 17.81 -23.56 -24.52
N THR A 279 16.98 -23.52 -25.55
CA THR A 279 16.16 -22.33 -25.85
C THR A 279 15.21 -21.99 -24.69
N VAL A 280 14.51 -22.97 -24.12
CA VAL A 280 13.67 -22.77 -22.93
C VAL A 280 14.50 -22.33 -21.74
N GLY A 281 15.69 -22.89 -21.56
CA GLY A 281 16.67 -22.45 -20.58
C GLY A 281 17.00 -20.95 -20.71
N LEU A 282 17.35 -20.51 -21.92
CA LEU A 282 17.77 -19.14 -22.21
C LEU A 282 16.63 -18.12 -22.20
N VAL A 283 15.46 -18.47 -22.73
CA VAL A 283 14.34 -17.53 -22.91
C VAL A 283 13.36 -17.56 -21.74
N VAL A 284 13.22 -18.70 -21.06
CA VAL A 284 12.26 -18.86 -19.96
C VAL A 284 12.98 -18.94 -18.63
N VAL A 285 13.80 -19.98 -18.41
CA VAL A 285 14.32 -20.27 -17.07
C VAL A 285 15.26 -19.18 -16.58
N LEU A 286 16.27 -18.79 -17.38
CA LEU A 286 17.29 -17.84 -16.98
C LEU A 286 16.71 -16.44 -16.69
N PRO A 287 15.92 -15.81 -17.59
CA PRO A 287 15.37 -14.48 -17.31
C PRO A 287 14.38 -14.50 -16.13
N ARG A 288 13.56 -15.55 -16.01
CA ARG A 288 12.65 -15.71 -14.85
C ARG A 288 13.42 -15.88 -13.55
N LEU A 289 14.55 -16.58 -13.56
CA LEU A 289 15.40 -16.77 -12.39
C LEU A 289 15.99 -15.43 -11.95
N MET A 290 16.49 -14.62 -12.89
CA MET A 290 16.98 -13.27 -12.60
C MET A 290 15.89 -12.39 -11.99
N LEU A 291 14.68 -12.39 -12.56
CA LEU A 291 13.54 -11.64 -12.03
C LEU A 291 13.12 -12.13 -10.64
N ALA A 292 13.07 -13.45 -10.42
CA ALA A 292 12.80 -14.04 -9.12
C ALA A 292 13.82 -13.64 -8.05
N LEU A 293 15.11 -13.54 -8.43
CA LEU A 293 16.17 -13.10 -7.54
C LEU A 293 16.02 -11.61 -7.19
N VAL A 294 15.74 -10.75 -8.17
CA VAL A 294 15.46 -9.32 -7.94
C VAL A 294 14.29 -9.15 -6.97
N ASP A 295 13.20 -9.89 -7.16
CA ASP A 295 12.04 -9.81 -6.26
C ASP A 295 12.32 -10.43 -4.89
N ARG A 296 13.19 -11.44 -4.78
CA ARG A 296 13.67 -11.99 -3.51
C ARG A 296 14.49 -10.97 -2.72
N LEU A 297 15.35 -10.20 -3.39
CA LEU A 297 16.14 -9.13 -2.78
C LEU A 297 15.22 -7.98 -2.33
N ARG A 298 14.25 -7.59 -3.16
CA ARG A 298 13.23 -6.59 -2.79
C ARG A 298 12.40 -7.04 -1.59
N GLU A 299 11.93 -8.29 -1.59
CA GLU A 299 11.21 -8.89 -0.46
C GLU A 299 12.07 -8.85 0.81
N HIS A 300 13.34 -9.27 0.74
CA HIS A 300 14.23 -9.26 1.89
C HIS A 300 14.43 -7.86 2.46
N ARG A 301 14.68 -6.88 1.58
CA ARG A 301 14.85 -5.48 1.96
C ARG A 301 13.58 -4.92 2.60
N LEU A 302 12.40 -5.17 2.01
CA LEU A 302 11.13 -4.66 2.54
C LEU A 302 10.71 -5.37 3.85
N ALA A 303 11.09 -6.63 4.03
CA ALA A 303 10.78 -7.36 5.26
C ALA A 303 11.71 -6.98 6.44
N THR A 304 12.98 -6.65 6.15
CA THR A 304 13.96 -6.24 7.17
C THR A 304 13.94 -4.74 7.46
N ARG A 305 13.65 -3.93 6.44
CA ARG A 305 13.53 -2.47 6.51
C ARG A 305 12.13 -2.06 6.05
N PHE A 306 11.14 -2.41 6.87
CA PHE A 306 9.75 -2.12 6.56
C PHE A 306 9.48 -0.62 6.67
N PRO A 307 8.96 0.04 5.61
CA PRO A 307 8.74 1.48 5.59
C PRO A 307 7.38 1.81 6.21
N LEU A 308 7.31 1.78 7.55
CA LEU A 308 6.16 2.31 8.28
C LEU A 308 6.39 3.81 8.55
N PRO A 309 5.51 4.72 8.09
CA PRO A 309 5.64 6.15 8.38
C PRO A 309 5.38 6.38 9.87
N LEU A 310 6.42 6.76 10.61
CA LEU A 310 6.31 7.09 12.04
C LEU A 310 5.90 8.56 12.29
N ASP A 311 5.81 9.33 11.22
CA ASP A 311 5.42 10.75 11.25
C ASP A 311 3.89 10.93 11.26
N ASP A 312 3.11 9.85 11.21
CA ASP A 312 1.66 9.94 11.36
C ASP A 312 1.28 10.35 12.80
N ALA A 313 0.06 10.86 12.97
CA ALA A 313 -0.34 11.53 14.21
C ALA A 313 -0.29 10.58 15.43
N TYR A 314 -0.57 9.30 15.20
CA TYR A 314 -0.56 8.29 16.24
C TYR A 314 0.89 7.99 16.68
N PHE A 315 1.78 7.65 15.77
CA PHE A 315 3.17 7.32 16.14
C PHE A 315 3.95 8.55 16.61
N ALA A 316 3.74 9.71 15.99
CA ALA A 316 4.37 10.96 16.41
C ALA A 316 3.97 11.35 17.83
N SER A 317 2.71 11.16 18.22
CA SER A 317 2.27 11.43 19.60
C SER A 317 2.89 10.48 20.62
N LEU A 318 3.05 9.19 20.27
CA LEU A 318 3.76 8.22 21.12
C LEU A 318 5.24 8.58 21.30
N VAL A 319 5.92 8.93 20.22
CA VAL A 319 7.36 9.27 20.25
C VAL A 319 7.60 10.55 21.05
N ARG A 320 6.76 11.58 20.85
CA ARG A 320 6.81 12.80 21.66
C ARG A 320 6.57 12.53 23.15
N ALA A 321 5.57 11.71 23.46
CA ALA A 321 5.27 11.34 24.84
C ALA A 321 6.46 10.64 25.51
N HIS A 322 7.14 9.75 24.79
CA HIS A 322 8.38 9.09 25.24
C HIS A 322 9.51 10.10 25.51
N ARG A 323 9.68 11.10 24.64
CA ARG A 323 10.68 12.17 24.81
C ARG A 323 10.30 13.24 25.84
N GLY A 324 9.09 13.17 26.41
CA GLY A 324 8.57 14.20 27.30
C GLY A 324 8.24 15.53 26.61
N GLU A 325 8.18 15.56 25.27
CA GLU A 325 7.94 16.77 24.48
C GLU A 325 6.42 17.11 24.45
N PRO A 326 6.00 18.31 24.94
CA PRO A 326 4.61 18.72 24.84
C PRO A 326 4.20 18.96 23.38
N ALA A 327 2.95 18.68 23.04
CA ALA A 327 2.40 19.12 21.75
C ALA A 327 2.06 20.60 21.91
N SER A 328 2.59 21.45 21.04
CA SER A 328 2.21 22.86 21.01
C SER A 328 1.26 23.10 19.84
N VAL A 329 0.08 23.64 20.14
CA VAL A 329 -0.96 23.93 19.15
C VAL A 329 -1.33 25.41 19.26
N VAL A 330 -1.26 26.13 18.14
CA VAL A 330 -1.71 27.52 18.05
C VAL A 330 -2.99 27.57 17.25
N ALA A 331 -4.05 28.13 17.82
CA ALA A 331 -5.31 28.35 17.13
C ALA A 331 -5.51 29.83 16.83
N VAL A 332 -5.65 30.18 15.55
CA VAL A 332 -5.91 31.54 15.07
C VAL A 332 -7.32 31.56 14.49
N ALA A 333 -8.16 32.45 14.98
CA ALA A 333 -9.54 32.56 14.54
C ALA A 333 -9.76 33.74 13.58
N HIS A 334 -10.57 33.52 12.55
CA HIS A 334 -10.98 34.57 11.62
C HIS A 334 -12.25 35.26 12.11
N ALA A 335 -12.24 36.59 12.12
CA ALA A 335 -13.27 37.56 12.49
C ALA A 335 -13.79 37.51 13.94
N GLN A 336 -14.03 36.32 14.50
CA GLN A 336 -14.67 36.14 15.80
C GLN A 336 -13.87 35.18 16.69
N ALA A 337 -13.70 35.55 17.96
CA ALA A 337 -13.12 34.64 18.93
C ALA A 337 -14.04 33.42 19.15
N PRO A 338 -13.49 32.20 19.27
CA PRO A 338 -14.29 31.03 19.60
C PRO A 338 -14.93 31.21 20.98
N ALA A 339 -16.18 30.75 21.13
CA ALA A 339 -16.86 30.79 22.41
C ALA A 339 -16.09 29.99 23.48
N PRO A 340 -16.16 30.35 24.78
CA PRO A 340 -15.44 29.64 25.83
C PRO A 340 -15.69 28.12 25.84
N GLN A 341 -16.93 27.71 25.59
CA GLN A 341 -17.30 26.29 25.49
C GLN A 341 -16.63 25.59 24.30
N ALA A 342 -16.51 26.26 23.16
CA ALA A 342 -15.82 25.73 21.98
C ALA A 342 -14.31 25.57 22.24
N VAL A 343 -13.69 26.50 23.00
CA VAL A 343 -12.29 26.38 23.42
C VAL A 343 -12.08 25.18 24.34
N LEU A 344 -13.00 24.92 25.28
CA LEU A 344 -12.95 23.74 26.15
C LEU A 344 -13.07 22.43 25.34
N GLY A 345 -14.02 22.38 24.41
CA GLY A 345 -14.18 21.24 23.50
C GLY A 345 -12.96 21.01 22.61
N LEU A 346 -12.37 22.09 22.09
CA LEU A 346 -11.12 22.03 21.32
C LEU A 346 -9.96 21.47 22.17
N ARG A 347 -9.79 21.93 23.41
CA ARG A 347 -8.78 21.39 24.34
C ARG A 347 -8.99 19.91 24.61
N ALA A 348 -10.22 19.49 24.87
CA ALA A 348 -10.55 18.08 25.12
C ALA A 348 -10.25 17.21 23.89
N MET A 349 -10.63 17.66 22.69
CA MET A 349 -10.37 16.98 21.43
C MET A 349 -8.86 16.85 21.16
N LEU A 350 -8.10 17.93 21.32
CA LEU A 350 -6.65 17.93 21.13
C LEU A 350 -5.96 17.03 22.16
N ALA A 351 -6.35 17.09 23.44
CA ALA A 351 -5.79 16.24 24.48
C ALA A 351 -6.05 14.75 24.23
N ALA A 352 -7.23 14.40 23.70
CA ALA A 352 -7.59 13.03 23.36
C ALA A 352 -6.77 12.44 22.18
N VAL A 353 -6.22 13.30 21.31
CA VAL A 353 -5.48 12.88 20.12
C VAL A 353 -3.97 13.03 20.28
N LEU A 354 -3.50 14.14 20.84
CA LEU A 354 -2.09 14.54 20.92
C LEU A 354 -1.46 14.30 22.31
N GLY A 355 -2.29 13.99 23.31
CA GLY A 355 -1.91 13.70 24.70
C GLY A 355 -2.32 14.80 25.69
N THR A 356 -2.39 14.46 26.97
CA THR A 356 -2.84 15.38 28.05
C THR A 356 -1.91 16.57 28.27
N LYS A 357 -0.62 16.45 27.91
CA LYS A 357 0.37 17.53 27.97
C LYS A 357 0.31 18.49 26.77
N THR A 358 -0.77 18.49 26.00
CA THR A 358 -0.93 19.39 24.86
C THR A 358 -1.17 20.82 25.35
N ALA A 359 -0.28 21.73 24.95
CA ALA A 359 -0.45 23.16 25.15
C ALA A 359 -1.25 23.74 23.99
N LEU A 360 -2.41 24.36 24.29
CA LEU A 360 -3.20 25.11 23.32
C LEU A 360 -3.10 26.61 23.61
N THR A 361 -2.54 27.35 22.67
CA THR A 361 -2.54 28.81 22.64
C THR A 361 -3.61 29.29 21.67
N VAL A 362 -4.63 29.98 22.18
CA VAL A 362 -5.63 30.64 21.33
C VAL A 362 -5.17 32.07 21.10
N ALA A 363 -4.80 32.39 19.86
CA ALA A 363 -4.35 33.71 19.48
C ALA A 363 -5.52 34.71 19.45
N ARG A 364 -5.19 36.00 19.39
CA ARG A 364 -6.19 37.05 19.15
C ARG A 364 -6.87 36.77 17.79
N PRO A 365 -8.21 36.92 17.68
CA PRO A 365 -8.87 36.78 16.39
C PRO A 365 -8.41 37.88 15.43
N VAL A 366 -8.16 37.49 14.19
CA VAL A 366 -7.85 38.40 13.08
C VAL A 366 -9.15 39.03 12.60
N ALA A 367 -9.21 40.35 12.51
CA ALA A 367 -10.43 41.06 12.12
C ALA A 367 -10.76 40.81 10.64
N TYR A 368 -12.04 40.89 10.28
CA TYR A 368 -12.45 40.88 8.88
C TYR A 368 -11.88 42.12 8.17
N GLY A 369 -11.20 41.93 7.04
CA GLY A 369 -10.50 42.98 6.30
C GLY A 369 -9.05 43.22 6.76
N ASP A 370 -8.54 42.45 7.73
CA ASP A 370 -7.15 42.51 8.21
C ASP A 370 -6.44 41.14 8.06
N GLU A 371 -6.84 40.35 7.07
CA GLU A 371 -6.40 38.96 6.93
C GLU A 371 -4.89 38.79 6.72
N GLU A 372 -4.22 39.81 6.19
CA GLU A 372 -2.77 39.83 6.01
C GLU A 372 -2.02 39.84 7.37
N SER A 373 -2.63 40.33 8.46
CA SER A 373 -2.05 40.34 9.81
C SER A 373 -2.07 38.96 10.50
N ALA A 374 -2.63 37.95 9.85
CA ALA A 374 -2.68 36.58 10.37
C ALA A 374 -1.28 35.98 10.58
N ALA A 375 -0.32 36.31 9.72
CA ALA A 375 1.07 35.91 9.85
C ALA A 375 1.70 36.46 11.15
N ASP A 376 1.50 37.75 11.42
CA ASP A 376 2.02 38.41 12.61
C ASP A 376 1.35 37.87 13.88
N THR A 377 0.04 37.63 13.81
CA THR A 377 -0.73 37.04 14.90
C THR A 377 -0.21 35.65 15.25
N LEU A 378 0.09 34.82 14.24
CA LEU A 378 0.71 33.51 14.43
C LEU A 378 2.11 33.64 15.05
N ALA A 379 2.94 34.54 14.54
CA ALA A 379 4.31 34.76 15.04
C ALA A 379 4.32 35.19 16.52
N GLN A 380 3.43 36.11 16.90
CA GLN A 380 3.30 36.56 18.29
C GLN A 380 2.83 35.44 19.23
N ALA A 381 1.86 34.64 18.79
CA ALA A 381 1.37 33.50 19.56
C ALA A 381 2.44 32.40 19.70
N ALA A 382 3.22 32.16 18.65
CA ALA A 382 4.33 31.20 18.64
C ALA A 382 5.52 31.66 19.49
N ALA A 383 5.79 32.97 19.58
CA ALA A 383 6.87 33.50 20.43
C ALA A 383 6.63 33.28 21.93
N SER A 384 5.37 33.08 22.33
CA SER A 384 4.96 32.92 23.73
C SER A 384 4.95 31.45 24.20
N ALA A 385 5.33 30.50 23.32
CA ALA A 385 5.19 29.07 23.54
C ALA A 385 6.32 28.28 22.85
N PRO A 386 6.48 26.97 23.13
CA PRO A 386 7.31 26.09 22.31
C PRO A 386 6.83 26.12 20.86
N ALA A 387 7.75 25.98 19.90
CA ALA A 387 7.44 26.00 18.48
C ALA A 387 6.23 25.10 18.17
N PRO A 388 5.17 25.64 17.53
CA PRO A 388 3.93 24.90 17.34
C PRO A 388 4.15 23.73 16.40
N THR A 389 3.63 22.56 16.79
CA THR A 389 3.60 21.37 15.94
C THR A 389 2.39 21.39 15.01
N LEU A 390 1.34 22.13 15.39
CA LEU A 390 0.09 22.26 14.65
C LEU A 390 -0.46 23.68 14.77
N VAL A 391 -0.84 24.26 13.64
CA VAL A 391 -1.57 25.52 13.56
C VAL A 391 -3.01 25.22 13.13
N LEU A 392 -3.99 25.76 13.84
CA LEU A 392 -5.40 25.64 13.54
C LEU A 392 -5.92 26.98 13.00
N ALA A 393 -6.38 27.00 11.76
CA ALA A 393 -7.17 28.10 11.21
C ALA A 393 -8.64 27.86 11.58
N LEU A 394 -9.17 28.66 12.51
CA LEU A 394 -10.54 28.52 13.02
C LEU A 394 -11.50 29.44 12.27
N PHE A 395 -12.60 28.85 11.81
CA PHE A 395 -13.68 29.56 11.12
C PHE A 395 -15.03 29.29 11.79
N ALA A 396 -15.93 30.27 11.77
CA ALA A 396 -17.32 30.03 12.11
C ALA A 396 -18.09 29.56 10.86
N SER A 397 -18.87 28.47 10.97
CA SER A 397 -19.67 27.96 9.85
C SER A 397 -20.79 28.92 9.41
N THR A 398 -21.13 29.88 10.27
CA THR A 398 -22.09 30.96 10.00
C THR A 398 -21.56 31.97 8.98
N ALA A 399 -20.23 32.08 8.82
CA ALA A 399 -19.62 32.90 7.78
C ALA A 399 -19.76 32.23 6.40
N THR A 400 -19.77 33.07 5.37
CA THR A 400 -19.70 32.64 3.97
C THR A 400 -18.23 32.70 3.56
N PRO A 401 -17.65 31.61 3.04
CA PRO A 401 -16.25 31.61 2.63
C PRO A 401 -16.07 32.46 1.37
N GLU A 402 -15.13 33.40 1.43
CA GLU A 402 -14.77 34.36 0.38
C GLU A 402 -13.26 34.30 0.15
N ALA A 403 -12.82 34.31 -1.11
CA ALA A 403 -11.40 34.22 -1.46
C ALA A 403 -10.58 35.38 -0.89
N GLN A 404 -11.15 36.59 -0.90
CA GLN A 404 -10.48 37.81 -0.42
C GLN A 404 -10.38 37.89 1.12
N ALA A 405 -11.19 37.12 1.83
CA ALA A 405 -11.18 37.07 3.29
C ALA A 405 -10.63 35.73 3.77
N GLN A 406 -11.46 34.69 3.88
CA GLN A 406 -11.05 33.40 4.44
C GLN A 406 -9.95 32.70 3.63
N GLY A 407 -9.89 32.96 2.32
CA GLY A 407 -8.80 32.48 1.45
C GLY A 407 -7.48 33.16 1.80
N ALA A 408 -7.46 34.49 1.74
CA ALA A 408 -6.30 35.30 2.14
C ALA A 408 -5.80 34.99 3.56
N PHE A 409 -6.70 34.76 4.51
CA PHE A 409 -6.36 34.38 5.89
C PHE A 409 -5.61 33.04 5.96
N VAL A 410 -6.09 32.01 5.23
CA VAL A 410 -5.42 30.70 5.19
C VAL A 410 -4.10 30.78 4.47
N ASP A 411 -4.04 31.51 3.36
CA ASP A 411 -2.81 31.70 2.60
C ASP A 411 -1.75 32.42 3.42
N ALA A 412 -2.13 33.46 4.18
CA ALA A 412 -1.23 34.15 5.10
C ALA A 412 -0.69 33.24 6.22
N LEU A 413 -1.55 32.41 6.83
CA LEU A 413 -1.11 31.43 7.84
C LEU A 413 -0.22 30.33 7.23
N SER A 414 -0.53 29.89 6.02
CA SER A 414 0.23 28.87 5.29
C SER A 414 1.63 29.38 4.95
N ALA A 415 1.74 30.63 4.50
CA ALA A 415 3.02 31.30 4.22
C ALA A 415 3.88 31.52 5.48
N ALA A 416 3.24 31.76 6.63
CA ALA A 416 3.91 32.00 7.91
C ALA A 416 4.13 30.74 8.77
N LEU A 417 3.87 29.56 8.21
CA LEU A 417 3.89 28.29 8.95
C LEU A 417 5.32 27.96 9.45
N PRO A 418 5.52 27.72 10.76
CA PRO A 418 6.83 27.33 11.27
C PRO A 418 7.32 26.02 10.67
N ALA A 419 8.65 25.88 10.55
CA ALA A 419 9.25 24.67 9.98
C ALA A 419 8.82 23.42 10.76
N GLY A 420 8.20 22.47 10.05
CA GLY A 420 7.70 21.21 10.63
C GLY A 420 6.30 21.29 11.26
N ALA A 421 5.66 22.46 11.28
CA ALA A 421 4.27 22.59 11.71
C ALA A 421 3.31 22.21 10.57
N GLY A 422 2.16 21.62 10.91
CA GLY A 422 1.05 21.44 9.96
C GLY A 422 -0.01 22.52 10.11
N LEU A 423 -0.67 22.93 9.01
CA LEU A 423 -1.84 23.80 9.04
C LEU A 423 -3.13 22.99 8.83
N LEU A 424 -4.07 23.08 9.77
CA LEU A 424 -5.38 22.45 9.69
C LEU A 424 -6.48 23.50 9.76
N ALA A 425 -7.34 23.54 8.74
CA ALA A 425 -8.53 24.38 8.74
C ALA A 425 -9.67 23.68 9.49
N LEU A 426 -10.17 24.31 10.55
CA LEU A 426 -11.26 23.82 11.37
C LEU A 426 -12.43 24.79 11.30
N VAL A 427 -13.60 24.28 10.91
CA VAL A 427 -14.84 25.06 10.82
C VAL A 427 -15.75 24.66 11.97
N ASP A 428 -16.01 25.60 12.88
CA ASP A 428 -16.86 25.44 14.05
C ASP A 428 -18.34 25.63 13.69
N GLU A 429 -19.14 24.60 13.97
CA GLU A 429 -20.59 24.60 13.75
C GLU A 429 -21.39 25.05 14.97
N SER A 430 -20.77 25.24 16.14
CA SER A 430 -21.48 25.52 17.39
C SER A 430 -22.40 26.73 17.29
N ALA A 431 -21.93 27.84 16.70
CA ALA A 431 -22.73 29.05 16.55
C ALA A 431 -23.93 28.85 15.61
N PHE A 432 -23.78 28.03 14.57
CA PHE A 432 -24.87 27.71 13.64
C PHE A 432 -25.92 26.84 14.32
N VAL A 433 -25.49 25.79 15.02
CA VAL A 433 -26.38 24.86 15.74
C VAL A 433 -27.13 25.61 16.86
N ALA A 434 -26.45 26.46 17.61
CA ALA A 434 -27.08 27.28 18.65
C ALA A 434 -28.17 28.21 18.09
N ARG A 435 -27.97 28.75 16.87
CA ARG A 435 -28.91 29.71 16.25
C ARG A 435 -30.10 29.04 15.56
N PHE A 436 -29.88 27.93 14.86
CA PHE A 436 -30.89 27.31 14.00
C PHE A 436 -31.42 25.96 14.52
N GLY A 437 -30.82 25.42 15.58
CA GLY A 437 -31.14 24.10 16.11
C GLY A 437 -30.57 22.95 15.27
N ASN A 438 -30.72 21.72 15.75
CA ASN A 438 -30.23 20.50 15.09
C ASN A 438 -31.35 19.55 14.61
N ALA A 439 -32.62 19.83 14.95
CA ALA A 439 -33.74 18.93 14.72
C ALA A 439 -34.62 19.32 13.52
N ASP A 440 -34.64 20.60 13.13
CA ASP A 440 -35.45 21.07 11.99
C ASP A 440 -34.84 20.60 10.66
N PRO A 441 -35.59 19.86 9.80
CA PRO A 441 -35.13 19.44 8.48
C PRO A 441 -34.61 20.58 7.58
N ALA A 442 -35.13 21.80 7.71
CA ALA A 442 -34.63 22.95 6.97
C ALA A 442 -33.26 23.41 7.50
N ALA A 443 -33.07 23.44 8.83
CA ALA A 443 -31.79 23.75 9.45
C ALA A 443 -30.72 22.70 9.11
N VAL A 444 -31.07 21.41 9.12
CA VAL A 444 -30.17 20.31 8.75
C VAL A 444 -29.71 20.43 7.29
N ARG A 445 -30.62 20.73 6.35
CA ARG A 445 -30.26 20.95 4.94
C ARG A 445 -29.31 22.14 4.78
N ARG A 446 -29.61 23.28 5.39
CA ARG A 446 -28.73 24.47 5.34
C ARG A 446 -27.35 24.19 5.92
N ARG A 447 -27.27 23.39 6.99
CA ARG A 447 -25.99 22.96 7.58
C ARG A 447 -25.17 22.11 6.61
N GLU A 448 -25.80 21.17 5.93
CA GLU A 448 -25.12 20.30 4.95
C GLU A 448 -24.66 21.09 3.72
N GLU A 449 -25.46 22.04 3.25
CA GLU A 449 -25.06 22.99 2.19
C GLU A 449 -23.83 23.81 2.62
N ARG A 450 -23.81 24.33 3.85
CA ARG A 450 -22.66 25.05 4.40
C ARG A 450 -21.43 24.15 4.49
N ARG A 451 -21.57 22.91 4.96
CA ARG A 451 -20.48 21.92 4.99
C ARG A 451 -19.88 21.67 3.61
N SER A 452 -20.73 21.49 2.61
CA SER A 452 -20.31 21.30 1.21
C SER A 452 -19.56 22.51 0.67
N ASN A 453 -20.09 23.72 0.92
CA ASN A 453 -19.47 24.97 0.47
C ASN A 453 -18.09 25.18 1.10
N TRP A 454 -17.98 25.01 2.42
CA TRP A 454 -16.71 25.12 3.14
C TRP A 454 -15.69 24.05 2.72
N SER A 455 -16.15 22.81 2.53
CA SER A 455 -15.28 21.72 2.10
C SER A 455 -14.72 21.94 0.69
N THR A 456 -15.56 22.45 -0.22
CA THR A 456 -15.17 22.78 -1.60
C THR A 456 -14.18 23.94 -1.62
N PHE A 457 -14.52 25.04 -0.93
CA PHE A 457 -13.69 26.24 -0.87
C PHE A 457 -12.29 25.97 -0.31
N LEU A 458 -12.20 25.27 0.82
CA LEU A 458 -10.89 24.96 1.42
C LEU A 458 -10.09 24.00 0.53
N ALA A 459 -10.75 23.05 -0.13
CA ALA A 459 -10.10 22.15 -1.07
C ALA A 459 -9.50 22.88 -2.29
N GLU A 460 -10.16 23.93 -2.78
CA GLU A 460 -9.64 24.81 -3.84
C GLU A 460 -8.38 25.57 -3.40
N HIS A 461 -8.28 25.92 -2.11
CA HIS A 461 -7.08 26.53 -1.52
C HIS A 461 -6.04 25.50 -1.05
N GLY A 462 -6.20 24.22 -1.41
CA GLY A 462 -5.24 23.16 -1.09
C GLY A 462 -5.32 22.63 0.35
N HIS A 463 -6.31 23.07 1.14
CA HIS A 463 -6.53 22.64 2.52
C HIS A 463 -7.77 21.75 2.64
N ARG A 464 -7.85 20.92 3.68
CA ARG A 464 -9.08 20.16 3.96
C ARG A 464 -9.76 20.69 5.21
N ALA A 465 -11.07 20.88 5.10
CA ALA A 465 -11.91 21.30 6.20
C ALA A 465 -12.12 20.14 7.21
N LEU A 466 -11.82 20.39 8.48
CA LEU A 466 -12.31 19.62 9.60
C LEU A 466 -13.53 20.36 10.17
N ILE A 467 -14.74 19.89 9.87
CA ILE A 467 -15.98 20.58 10.25
C ILE A 467 -16.63 19.82 11.41
N LEU A 468 -16.81 20.48 12.55
CA LEU A 468 -17.47 19.92 13.72
C LEU A 468 -18.10 21.00 14.60
N ASP A 469 -19.05 20.58 15.44
CA ASP A 469 -19.56 21.40 16.53
C ASP A 469 -18.63 21.27 17.73
N LEU A 470 -17.82 22.30 18.02
CA LEU A 470 -16.84 22.25 19.11
C LEU A 470 -17.48 22.25 20.51
N ALA A 471 -18.69 22.79 20.66
CA ALA A 471 -19.36 22.96 21.94
C ALA A 471 -20.14 21.72 22.38
N GLN A 472 -20.72 20.95 21.45
CA GLN A 472 -21.64 19.85 21.75
C GLN A 472 -21.34 18.53 21.00
N HIS A 473 -20.07 18.27 20.64
CA HIS A 473 -19.71 16.99 20.00
C HIS A 473 -19.53 15.82 20.98
N ASP A 474 -19.78 14.61 20.48
CA ASP A 474 -19.23 13.40 21.09
C ASP A 474 -17.68 13.46 21.05
N PRO A 475 -16.99 13.46 22.20
CA PRO A 475 -15.54 13.57 22.27
C PRO A 475 -14.83 12.43 21.52
N ALA A 476 -15.43 11.24 21.47
CA ALA A 476 -14.89 10.11 20.74
C ALA A 476 -14.88 10.37 19.21
N GLN A 477 -16.01 10.85 18.70
CA GLN A 477 -16.16 11.17 17.28
C GLN A 477 -15.25 12.34 16.85
N ALA A 478 -15.18 13.39 17.67
CA ALA A 478 -14.30 14.53 17.42
C ALA A 478 -12.83 14.12 17.38
N ALA A 479 -12.37 13.31 18.34
CA ALA A 479 -11.01 12.79 18.36
C ALA A 479 -10.68 11.92 17.14
N ARG A 480 -11.63 11.11 16.66
CA ARG A 480 -11.46 10.31 15.44
C ARG A 480 -11.33 11.22 14.21
N ALA A 481 -12.22 12.20 14.06
CA ALA A 481 -12.20 13.13 12.93
C ALA A 481 -10.89 13.94 12.87
N LEU A 482 -10.42 14.42 14.03
CA LEU A 482 -9.12 15.09 14.14
C LEU A 482 -7.96 14.17 13.76
N ARG A 483 -7.92 12.93 14.27
CA ARG A 483 -6.84 11.98 13.94
C ARG A 483 -6.79 11.67 12.44
N GLU A 484 -7.94 11.46 11.81
CA GLU A 484 -8.02 11.26 10.36
C GLU A 484 -7.60 12.50 9.56
N ALA A 485 -7.84 13.69 10.08
CA ALA A 485 -7.36 14.94 9.47
C ALA A 485 -5.83 15.04 9.57
N LEU A 486 -5.25 14.76 10.73
CA LEU A 486 -3.80 14.80 10.95
C LEU A 486 -3.03 13.72 10.17
N ASP A 487 -3.54 12.48 10.11
CA ASP A 487 -2.93 11.40 9.34
C ASP A 487 -2.86 11.75 7.83
N ARG A 488 -3.85 12.50 7.32
CA ARG A 488 -3.87 12.98 5.94
C ARG A 488 -2.87 14.11 5.71
N LEU A 489 -2.73 15.03 6.67
CA LEU A 489 -1.72 16.11 6.63
C LEU A 489 -0.29 15.56 6.59
N ALA A 490 0.01 14.53 7.40
CA ALA A 490 1.30 13.85 7.37
C ALA A 490 1.55 13.16 6.01
N GLY A 491 0.51 12.57 5.42
CA GLY A 491 0.58 11.92 4.11
C GLY A 491 0.89 12.87 2.95
N THR A 492 0.40 14.12 2.99
CA THR A 492 0.70 15.14 1.97
C THR A 492 2.13 15.66 2.08
N ALA A 493 2.65 15.87 3.30
CA ALA A 493 4.03 16.31 3.53
C ALA A 493 5.06 15.25 3.07
N ALA A 494 4.77 13.96 3.26
CA ALA A 494 5.63 12.87 2.78
C ALA A 494 5.62 12.72 1.25
N ALA A 495 4.60 13.23 0.55
CA ALA A 495 4.48 13.18 -0.90
C ALA A 495 5.19 14.34 -1.61
N THR A 496 5.40 15.47 -0.94
CA THR A 496 6.15 16.63 -1.47
C THR A 496 7.65 16.53 -1.23
N ALA A 497 8.08 15.70 -0.27
CA ALA A 497 9.49 15.47 0.07
C ALA A 497 10.16 14.31 -0.71
N ASN A 498 9.44 13.61 -1.58
CA ASN A 498 9.96 12.59 -2.53
C ASN A 498 9.80 13.07 -3.96
#